data_AF-A0A4Y3M194-F1
#
_entry.id   AF-A0A4Y3M194-F1
#
_cell.length_a   1.000
_cell.length_b   1.000
_cell.length_c   1.000
_cell.angle_alpha   90.00
_cell.angle_beta   90.00
_cell.angle_gamma   90.00
#
_symmetry.space_group_name_H-M   'P 1'
#
loop_
_entity.id
_entity.type
_entity.pdbx_description
1 polymer ?
#
loop_
_entity_poly.entity_id
_entity_poly.type
_entity_poly.pdbx_seq_one_letter_code
_entity_poly.pdbx_strand_id
1 'polypeptide(L)'
;MAKIAIALYVRNEVSDISGWIAYHIAVGINSIFIFDDQSNDGTYEIIKAASKKFDIRYFRTNRDNITDHDVRHRECLKYACELAKGNFDWIGFLDADEYFYYDDESINSFFSRFDGCQGIAINWCIYGSSGLVVKPRMPTVDAFRYRSTENFSENVLVKSFIKPENFGQEYHGPHRFFGVDNDKYVCPNGKVVNWDGSCNRNVSWEHARIMHYVCRSMEHYVERIKRRLGVDLSDSMAYWELFNVNDVFDFCCERFLSKTYRNVAVIQESLLKEFISEKGNSAKHLNKLSFSLRTLDGKRIFFNKISKRMVYASDDYEGISDLVEVKSFIFEEYPNFLHFSFSNHSDKINLFPMTLEGDRRQSAVITYKIEFDEDPNTVSIRDPSSNTYIASIDFNNQKEGILKTGKRFKDNESNFLYFSDYRIGNNKNINYLSYEDLFLNLGIDDNVHDIICLSNMLYDDDKKKLIDNFPGIFNSTI
;
A
#
# COMPACT_ATOMS: atom_id res chain seq x y z
N MET A 1 -26.85 12.64 -1.70
CA MET A 1 -25.68 11.90 -1.18
C MET A 1 -24.73 12.93 -0.62
N ALA A 2 -24.25 12.71 0.60
CA ALA A 2 -23.27 13.60 1.22
C ALA A 2 -21.96 13.53 0.44
N LYS A 3 -21.29 14.68 0.28
CA LYS A 3 -19.95 14.83 -0.25
C LYS A 3 -18.98 15.00 0.91
N ILE A 4 -18.08 14.04 1.07
CA ILE A 4 -17.11 14.00 2.16
C ILE A 4 -15.72 14.26 1.61
N ALA A 5 -15.02 15.21 2.21
CA ALA A 5 -13.60 15.42 1.99
C ALA A 5 -12.78 15.08 3.24
N ILE A 6 -11.48 14.88 3.04
CA ILE A 6 -10.50 14.87 4.14
C ILE A 6 -9.32 15.78 3.79
N ALA A 7 -8.67 16.32 4.82
CA ALA A 7 -7.46 17.12 4.72
C ALA A 7 -6.29 16.39 5.39
N LEU A 8 -5.14 16.42 4.71
CA LEU A 8 -3.89 15.85 5.13
C LEU A 8 -2.78 16.90 5.00
N TYR A 9 -1.99 17.08 6.06
CA TYR A 9 -0.70 17.76 6.00
C TYR A 9 0.41 16.72 6.13
N VAL A 10 1.32 16.67 5.16
CA VAL A 10 2.24 15.54 5.02
C VAL A 10 3.66 15.99 4.71
N ARG A 11 4.63 15.25 5.22
CA ARG A 11 6.03 15.38 4.84
C ARG A 11 6.73 14.03 4.85
N ASN A 12 7.35 13.69 3.73
CA ASN A 12 8.17 12.51 3.56
C ASN A 12 7.48 11.18 3.94
N GLU A 13 6.31 10.90 3.39
CA GLU A 13 5.55 9.66 3.64
C GLU A 13 5.49 8.78 2.39
N VAL A 14 6.57 8.74 1.60
CA VAL A 14 6.61 7.99 0.33
C VAL A 14 6.20 6.52 0.47
N SER A 15 6.54 5.89 1.61
CA SER A 15 6.24 4.49 1.87
C SER A 15 4.74 4.20 1.94
N ASP A 16 3.95 5.13 2.47
CA ASP A 16 2.57 4.87 2.86
C ASP A 16 1.55 5.75 2.11
N ILE A 17 1.96 6.90 1.55
CA ILE A 17 1.02 7.90 0.98
C ILE A 17 0.15 7.34 -0.14
N SER A 18 0.69 6.44 -0.99
CA SER A 18 -0.10 5.77 -2.02
C SER A 18 -1.20 4.90 -1.41
N GLY A 19 -0.85 4.09 -0.40
CA GLY A 19 -1.79 3.24 0.33
C GLY A 19 -2.83 4.05 1.10
N TRP A 20 -2.41 5.16 1.71
CA TRP A 20 -3.28 6.09 2.44
C TRP A 20 -4.34 6.71 1.53
N ILE A 21 -3.92 7.28 0.38
CA ILE A 21 -4.82 7.86 -0.63
C ILE A 21 -5.78 6.79 -1.14
N ALA A 22 -5.23 5.64 -1.55
CA ALA A 22 -5.96 4.54 -2.13
C ALA A 22 -7.04 3.98 -1.19
N TYR A 23 -6.73 3.86 0.11
CA TYR A 23 -7.66 3.38 1.12
C TYR A 23 -8.81 4.37 1.32
N HIS A 24 -8.53 5.66 1.48
CA HIS A 24 -9.59 6.64 1.74
C HIS A 24 -10.55 6.77 0.55
N ILE A 25 -10.05 6.66 -0.69
CA ILE A 25 -10.91 6.55 -1.87
C ILE A 25 -11.74 5.26 -1.84
N ALA A 26 -11.15 4.13 -1.42
CA ALA A 26 -11.85 2.85 -1.30
C ALA A 26 -12.98 2.84 -0.25
N VAL A 27 -12.77 3.58 0.84
CA VAL A 27 -13.76 3.85 1.91
C VAL A 27 -14.94 4.68 1.40
N GLY A 28 -14.73 5.48 0.36
CA GLY A 28 -15.75 6.30 -0.29
C GLY A 28 -15.60 7.81 -0.08
N ILE A 29 -14.45 8.27 0.40
CA ILE A 29 -14.13 9.70 0.46
C ILE A 29 -14.13 10.28 -0.95
N ASN A 30 -14.81 11.42 -1.14
CA ASN A 30 -15.02 12.01 -2.46
C ASN A 30 -13.81 12.83 -2.92
N SER A 31 -13.15 13.54 -2.00
CA SER A 31 -12.03 14.42 -2.32
C SER A 31 -11.00 14.45 -1.20
N ILE A 32 -9.74 14.62 -1.55
CA ILE A 32 -8.64 14.70 -0.59
C ILE A 32 -7.88 16.00 -0.81
N PHE A 33 -7.84 16.84 0.22
CA PHE A 33 -6.97 18.02 0.28
C PHE A 33 -5.62 17.60 0.86
N ILE A 34 -4.54 17.79 0.12
CA ILE A 34 -3.19 17.39 0.57
C ILE A 34 -2.26 18.61 0.57
N PHE A 35 -1.61 18.86 1.71
CA PHE A 35 -0.61 19.91 1.87
C PHE A 35 0.75 19.26 2.09
N ASP A 36 1.57 19.25 1.04
CA ASP A 36 2.95 18.76 1.08
C ASP A 36 3.87 19.80 1.73
N ASP A 37 4.46 19.48 2.90
CA ASP A 37 5.45 20.34 3.58
C ASP A 37 6.86 20.18 3.01
N GLN A 38 6.95 20.32 1.69
CA GLN A 38 8.20 20.22 0.94
C GLN A 38 8.87 18.85 1.10
N SER A 39 8.14 17.78 0.75
CA SER A 39 8.74 16.45 0.73
C SER A 39 9.84 16.35 -0.33
N ASN A 40 10.84 15.52 -0.06
CA ASN A 40 11.99 15.31 -0.93
C ASN A 40 12.33 13.82 -1.15
N ASP A 41 11.37 12.96 -0.87
CA ASP A 41 11.51 11.50 -0.86
C ASP A 41 10.60 10.80 -1.87
N GLY A 42 9.98 11.52 -2.82
CA GLY A 42 9.01 10.98 -3.78
C GLY A 42 7.53 11.12 -3.39
N THR A 43 7.23 11.60 -2.17
CA THR A 43 5.84 11.78 -1.71
C THR A 43 5.03 12.70 -2.63
N TYR A 44 5.61 13.82 -3.05
CA TYR A 44 4.94 14.83 -3.88
C TYR A 44 4.62 14.29 -5.28
N GLU A 45 5.52 13.52 -5.85
CA GLU A 45 5.39 12.88 -7.16
C GLU A 45 4.26 11.85 -7.15
N ILE A 46 4.15 11.05 -6.08
CA ILE A 46 3.03 10.11 -5.89
C ILE A 46 1.70 10.86 -5.79
N ILE A 47 1.64 11.96 -5.02
CA ILE A 47 0.43 12.79 -4.88
C ILE A 47 0.00 13.36 -6.24
N LYS A 48 0.95 13.93 -7.01
CA LYS A 48 0.71 14.48 -8.36
C LYS A 48 0.23 13.40 -9.34
N ALA A 49 0.81 12.20 -9.28
CA ALA A 49 0.37 11.09 -10.12
C ALA A 49 -1.04 10.63 -9.74
N ALA A 50 -1.34 10.56 -8.45
CA ALA A 50 -2.66 10.18 -7.94
C ALA A 50 -3.75 11.20 -8.32
N SER A 51 -3.44 12.50 -8.33
CA SER A 51 -4.40 13.57 -8.66
C SER A 51 -4.87 13.55 -10.12
N LYS A 52 -4.18 12.83 -11.00
CA LYS A 52 -4.63 12.60 -12.39
C LYS A 52 -5.72 11.54 -12.48
N LYS A 53 -5.94 10.76 -11.42
CA LYS A 53 -6.85 9.61 -11.38
C LYS A 53 -8.01 9.80 -10.41
N PHE A 54 -7.80 10.60 -9.38
CA PHE A 54 -8.77 10.85 -8.31
C PHE A 54 -8.87 12.35 -8.01
N ASP A 55 -9.97 12.80 -7.40
CA ASP A 55 -10.13 14.20 -6.97
C ASP A 55 -9.22 14.48 -5.76
N ILE A 56 -7.99 14.88 -6.06
CA ILE A 56 -6.98 15.24 -5.08
C ILE A 56 -6.57 16.68 -5.34
N ARG A 57 -6.86 17.54 -4.37
CA ARG A 57 -6.52 18.96 -4.37
C ARG A 57 -5.25 19.14 -3.57
N TYR A 58 -4.11 19.13 -4.25
CA TYR A 58 -2.82 19.18 -3.59
C TYR A 58 -2.15 20.55 -3.68
N PHE A 59 -1.47 20.93 -2.62
CA PHE A 59 -0.77 22.20 -2.45
C PHE A 59 0.61 21.93 -1.85
N ARG A 60 1.56 22.84 -2.10
CA ARG A 60 2.88 22.79 -1.48
C ARG A 60 3.07 23.97 -0.55
N THR A 61 3.53 23.72 0.66
CA THR A 61 3.77 24.80 1.63
C THR A 61 5.00 25.62 1.25
N ASN A 62 5.06 26.83 1.78
CA ASN A 62 6.25 27.67 1.70
C ASN A 62 6.87 27.84 3.09
N ARG A 63 7.97 27.12 3.35
CA ARG A 63 8.72 27.16 4.60
C ARG A 63 9.47 28.48 4.83
N ASP A 64 9.72 29.24 3.76
CA ASP A 64 10.39 30.55 3.86
C ASP A 64 9.41 31.63 4.37
N ASN A 65 8.12 31.49 4.06
CA ASN A 65 7.09 32.44 4.48
C ASN A 65 6.63 32.22 5.93
N ILE A 66 6.49 30.96 6.34
CA ILE A 66 6.05 30.59 7.69
C ILE A 66 7.00 29.51 8.17
N THR A 67 7.95 29.85 9.04
CA THR A 67 8.99 28.92 9.52
C THR A 67 8.48 27.97 10.62
N ASP A 68 7.50 28.41 11.40
CA ASP A 68 6.87 27.61 12.45
C ASP A 68 5.98 26.50 11.87
N HIS A 69 6.23 25.26 12.30
CA HIS A 69 5.52 24.08 11.82
C HIS A 69 4.03 24.09 12.18
N ASP A 70 3.70 24.44 13.42
CA ASP A 70 2.33 24.35 13.94
C ASP A 70 1.45 25.46 13.35
N VAL A 71 2.05 26.64 13.11
CA VAL A 71 1.40 27.70 12.34
C VAL A 71 1.15 27.23 10.90
N ARG A 72 2.16 26.68 10.19
CA ARG A 72 1.95 26.16 8.82
C ARG A 72 0.85 25.11 8.77
N HIS A 73 0.93 24.14 9.68
CA HIS A 73 -0.04 23.06 9.80
C HIS A 73 -1.46 23.63 9.96
N ARG A 74 -1.65 24.52 10.94
CA ARG A 74 -2.95 25.17 11.20
C ARG A 74 -3.48 25.95 10.00
N GLU A 75 -2.66 26.76 9.35
CA GLU A 75 -3.10 27.58 8.20
C GLU A 75 -3.48 26.70 6.99
N CYS A 76 -2.79 25.57 6.79
CA CYS A 76 -3.16 24.60 5.75
C CYS A 76 -4.53 23.99 6.01
N LEU A 77 -4.80 23.54 7.24
CA LEU A 77 -6.09 22.94 7.58
C LEU A 77 -7.23 23.97 7.53
N LYS A 78 -6.97 25.21 7.94
CA LYS A 78 -7.90 26.34 7.75
C LYS A 78 -8.20 26.55 6.27
N TYR A 79 -7.19 26.55 5.41
CA TYR A 79 -7.38 26.74 3.98
C TYR A 79 -8.19 25.59 3.35
N ALA A 80 -7.99 24.35 3.80
CA ALA A 80 -8.79 23.20 3.40
C ALA A 80 -10.29 23.41 3.69
N CYS A 81 -10.63 23.92 4.88
CA CYS A 81 -12.01 24.25 5.25
C CYS A 81 -12.61 25.31 4.33
N GLU A 82 -11.87 26.40 4.06
CA GLU A 82 -12.35 27.46 3.18
C GLU A 82 -12.60 26.96 1.75
N LEU A 83 -11.75 26.07 1.23
CA LEU A 83 -11.95 25.44 -0.08
C LEU A 83 -13.10 24.42 -0.08
N ALA A 84 -13.44 23.86 1.08
CA ALA A 84 -14.50 22.88 1.20
C ALA A 84 -15.90 23.49 1.31
N LYS A 85 -16.01 24.75 1.78
CA LYS A 85 -17.26 25.51 1.81
C LYS A 85 -17.94 25.54 0.44
N GLY A 86 -19.25 25.34 0.44
CA GLY A 86 -20.10 25.23 -0.75
C GLY A 86 -19.85 24.01 -1.65
N ASN A 87 -18.84 23.19 -1.37
CA ASN A 87 -18.42 22.08 -2.22
C ASN A 87 -18.62 20.71 -1.57
N PHE A 88 -18.51 20.64 -0.24
CA PHE A 88 -18.60 19.41 0.55
C PHE A 88 -19.49 19.61 1.77
N ASP A 89 -20.19 18.53 2.16
CA ASP A 89 -21.04 18.51 3.34
C ASP A 89 -20.22 18.29 4.61
N TRP A 90 -19.12 17.52 4.50
CA TRP A 90 -18.21 17.19 5.60
C TRP A 90 -16.75 17.30 5.17
N ILE A 91 -15.90 17.76 6.07
CA ILE A 91 -14.44 17.67 5.96
C ILE A 91 -13.85 17.06 7.23
N GLY A 92 -13.06 16.00 7.07
CA GLY A 92 -12.25 15.40 8.14
C GLY A 92 -10.80 15.85 8.09
N PHE A 93 -10.09 15.70 9.21
CA PHE A 93 -8.66 16.01 9.29
C PHE A 93 -7.92 14.82 9.85
N LEU A 94 -6.95 14.32 9.11
CA LEU A 94 -6.25 13.08 9.41
C LEU A 94 -4.76 13.24 9.15
N ASP A 95 -3.96 12.56 9.95
CA ASP A 95 -2.52 12.43 9.77
C ASP A 95 -2.21 11.25 8.83
N ALA A 96 -0.99 11.20 8.29
CA ALA A 96 -0.58 10.18 7.33
C ALA A 96 -0.55 8.74 7.91
N ASP A 97 -0.57 8.61 9.24
CA ASP A 97 -0.66 7.36 9.97
C ASP A 97 -2.04 7.13 10.62
N GLU A 98 -3.07 7.88 10.19
CA GLU A 98 -4.45 7.76 10.64
C GLU A 98 -5.40 7.40 9.48
N TYR A 99 -6.29 6.46 9.74
CA TYR A 99 -7.19 5.91 8.75
C TYR A 99 -8.62 5.87 9.27
N PHE A 100 -9.55 6.48 8.54
CA PHE A 100 -10.96 6.49 8.93
C PHE A 100 -11.61 5.12 8.65
N TYR A 101 -12.35 4.59 9.63
CA TYR A 101 -13.12 3.36 9.48
C TYR A 101 -14.58 3.52 9.93
N TYR A 102 -15.42 2.85 9.15
CA TYR A 102 -16.86 2.67 9.09
C TYR A 102 -17.51 1.29 9.29
N ASP A 103 -18.49 1.10 10.18
CA ASP A 103 -19.26 -0.16 10.20
C ASP A 103 -20.44 -0.18 9.22
N ASP A 104 -21.08 0.97 8.99
CA ASP A 104 -22.24 1.09 8.10
C ASP A 104 -22.04 0.50 6.70
N GLU A 105 -23.16 0.25 6.00
CA GLU A 105 -23.13 -0.29 4.63
C GLU A 105 -22.39 0.65 3.67
N SER A 106 -22.55 1.96 3.85
CA SER A 106 -21.93 3.00 3.04
C SER A 106 -21.53 4.23 3.87
N ILE A 107 -20.58 5.01 3.33
CA ILE A 107 -20.17 6.27 3.96
C ILE A 107 -21.34 7.27 4.03
N ASN A 108 -22.23 7.25 3.02
CA ASN A 108 -23.42 8.08 2.99
C ASN A 108 -24.39 7.73 4.13
N SER A 109 -24.63 6.44 4.39
CA SER A 109 -25.51 6.01 5.48
C SER A 109 -24.92 6.40 6.84
N PHE A 110 -23.60 6.30 7.02
CA PHE A 110 -22.92 6.80 8.22
C PHE A 110 -23.15 8.32 8.41
N PHE A 111 -22.79 9.15 7.43
CA PHE A 111 -22.87 10.61 7.58
C PHE A 111 -24.29 11.16 7.64
N SER A 112 -25.28 10.50 7.03
CA SER A 112 -26.68 10.93 7.05
C SER A 112 -27.32 10.95 8.44
N ARG A 113 -26.75 10.23 9.42
CA ARG A 113 -27.25 10.26 10.81
C ARG A 113 -26.99 11.58 11.51
N PHE A 114 -26.10 12.41 10.97
CA PHE A 114 -25.56 13.59 11.63
C PHE A 114 -26.00 14.90 10.98
N ASP A 115 -27.10 14.90 10.22
CA ASP A 115 -27.65 16.09 9.57
C ASP A 115 -27.97 17.22 10.58
N GLY A 116 -28.31 16.88 11.83
CA GLY A 116 -28.55 17.84 12.92
C GLY A 116 -27.31 18.32 13.67
N CYS A 117 -26.12 17.77 13.36
CA CYS A 117 -24.87 18.06 14.06
C CYS A 117 -23.96 18.96 13.21
N GLN A 118 -22.90 19.48 13.83
CA GLN A 118 -21.89 20.30 13.14
C GLN A 118 -20.49 19.66 13.17
N GLY A 119 -20.25 18.75 14.11
CA GLY A 119 -19.02 18.00 14.23
C GLY A 119 -19.24 16.57 14.71
N ILE A 120 -18.37 15.66 14.27
CA ILE A 120 -18.28 14.28 14.73
C ILE A 120 -16.87 14.10 15.27
N ALA A 121 -16.73 13.76 16.55
CA ALA A 121 -15.44 13.43 17.15
C ALA A 121 -15.31 11.91 17.23
N ILE A 122 -14.27 11.37 16.60
CA ILE A 122 -14.08 9.93 16.45
C ILE A 122 -12.81 9.53 17.20
N ASN A 123 -12.95 8.66 18.19
CA ASN A 123 -11.84 8.20 19.02
C ASN A 123 -10.81 7.41 18.22
N TRP A 124 -9.56 7.58 18.62
CA TRP A 124 -8.46 6.75 18.18
C TRP A 124 -8.66 5.29 18.57
N CYS A 125 -8.11 4.43 17.72
CA CYS A 125 -7.91 3.01 17.94
C CYS A 125 -6.45 2.73 17.58
N ILE A 126 -5.61 2.53 18.58
CA ILE A 126 -4.17 2.35 18.38
C ILE A 126 -3.87 0.96 17.80
N TYR A 127 -3.07 0.93 16.74
CA TYR A 127 -2.56 -0.29 16.12
C TYR A 127 -1.06 -0.44 16.36
N GLY A 128 -0.66 -1.63 16.79
CA GLY A 128 0.74 -2.00 16.97
C GLY A 128 1.41 -2.43 15.67
N SER A 129 2.68 -2.81 15.79
CA SER A 129 3.53 -3.21 14.66
C SER A 129 3.16 -4.54 14.02
N SER A 130 2.22 -5.30 14.60
CA SER A 130 1.95 -6.69 14.20
C SER A 130 3.20 -7.57 14.21
N GLY A 131 4.19 -7.21 15.05
CA GLY A 131 5.49 -7.88 15.12
C GLY A 131 6.44 -7.60 13.94
N LEU A 132 6.08 -6.69 13.03
CA LEU A 132 6.87 -6.40 11.84
C LEU A 132 8.04 -5.45 12.16
N VAL A 133 9.25 -5.90 11.84
CA VAL A 133 10.47 -5.11 11.99
C VAL A 133 10.74 -4.25 10.74
N VAL A 134 10.58 -4.85 9.56
CA VAL A 134 10.86 -4.21 8.26
C VAL A 134 9.57 -3.63 7.68
N LYS A 135 9.67 -2.53 6.93
CA LYS A 135 8.53 -1.93 6.23
C LYS A 135 7.84 -2.96 5.33
N PRO A 136 6.55 -3.23 5.57
CA PRO A 136 5.76 -4.04 4.66
C PRO A 136 5.54 -3.29 3.34
N ARG A 137 5.40 -4.03 2.23
CA ARG A 137 5.17 -3.46 0.89
C ARG A 137 3.72 -3.51 0.45
N MET A 138 2.83 -3.50 1.43
CA MET A 138 1.38 -3.52 1.28
C MET A 138 0.80 -2.31 2.00
N PRO A 139 -0.45 -1.92 1.72
CA PRO A 139 -1.12 -0.84 2.45
C PRO A 139 -1.04 -1.05 3.97
N THR A 140 -0.83 0.03 4.72
CA THR A 140 -0.69 0.02 6.19
C THR A 140 -1.81 -0.78 6.86
N VAL A 141 -3.06 -0.59 6.40
CA VAL A 141 -4.26 -1.28 6.90
C VAL A 141 -4.29 -2.79 6.67
N ASP A 142 -3.48 -3.31 5.75
CA ASP A 142 -3.35 -4.75 5.51
C ASP A 142 -2.20 -5.34 6.32
N ALA A 143 -1.11 -4.58 6.46
CA ALA A 143 0.08 -5.04 7.17
C ALA A 143 -0.07 -5.06 8.68
N PHE A 144 -0.73 -4.06 9.25
CA PHE A 144 -0.80 -3.83 10.68
C PHE A 144 -2.22 -4.12 11.17
N ARG A 145 -2.46 -5.35 11.65
CA ARG A 145 -3.83 -5.83 11.97
C ARG A 145 -4.07 -6.12 13.44
N TYR A 146 -3.10 -5.86 14.30
CA TYR A 146 -3.28 -5.98 15.74
C TYR A 146 -3.44 -4.60 16.38
N ARG A 147 -4.52 -4.43 17.13
CA ARG A 147 -4.88 -3.18 17.81
C ARG A 147 -4.99 -3.33 19.32
N SER A 148 -5.07 -2.20 20.00
CA SER A 148 -5.43 -2.11 21.41
C SER A 148 -6.90 -2.48 21.67
N THR A 149 -7.21 -2.73 22.95
CA THR A 149 -8.59 -2.74 23.45
C THR A 149 -9.10 -1.32 23.70
N GLU A 150 -10.42 -1.11 23.81
CA GLU A 150 -11.02 0.23 24.06
C GLU A 150 -10.48 0.90 25.34
N ASN A 151 -10.04 0.11 26.32
CA ASN A 151 -9.54 0.58 27.62
C ASN A 151 -8.13 1.19 27.57
N PHE A 152 -7.44 1.17 26.41
CA PHE A 152 -6.10 1.75 26.30
C PHE A 152 -6.14 3.28 26.43
N SER A 153 -5.23 3.85 27.24
CA SER A 153 -5.28 5.24 27.69
C SER A 153 -5.25 6.26 26.56
N GLU A 154 -4.54 5.97 25.48
CA GLU A 154 -4.37 6.92 24.37
C GLU A 154 -5.55 6.94 23.40
N ASN A 155 -6.49 5.99 23.50
CA ASN A 155 -7.69 5.97 22.65
C ASN A 155 -8.65 7.14 22.94
N VAL A 156 -8.43 7.89 24.03
CA VAL A 156 -9.25 9.06 24.41
C VAL A 156 -9.08 10.23 23.44
N LEU A 157 -8.00 10.29 22.68
CA LEU A 157 -7.79 11.30 21.65
C LEU A 157 -8.70 11.02 20.45
N VAL A 158 -9.05 12.09 19.74
CA VAL A 158 -10.02 12.04 18.64
C VAL A 158 -9.47 12.70 17.38
N LYS A 159 -10.04 12.34 16.24
CA LYS A 159 -10.06 13.23 15.06
C LYS A 159 -11.49 13.58 14.70
N SER A 160 -11.63 14.75 14.09
CA SER A 160 -12.93 15.35 13.87
C SER A 160 -13.28 15.41 12.39
N PHE A 161 -14.55 15.15 12.09
CA PHE A 161 -15.20 15.56 10.85
C PHE A 161 -16.15 16.71 11.16
N ILE A 162 -16.11 17.79 10.40
CA ILE A 162 -16.96 18.96 10.63
C ILE A 162 -17.68 19.37 9.35
N LYS A 163 -18.79 20.10 9.50
CA LYS A 163 -19.42 20.79 8.38
C LYS A 163 -18.61 22.04 8.03
N PRO A 164 -18.10 22.19 6.80
CA PRO A 164 -17.25 23.32 6.41
C PRO A 164 -17.91 24.69 6.63
N GLU A 165 -19.24 24.78 6.51
CA GLU A 165 -20.00 26.02 6.73
C GLU A 165 -19.98 26.53 8.17
N ASN A 166 -19.76 25.64 9.15
CA ASN A 166 -19.76 25.97 10.57
C ASN A 166 -18.33 26.15 11.12
N PHE A 167 -17.35 26.26 10.24
CA PHE A 167 -15.96 26.53 10.58
C PHE A 167 -15.78 27.98 11.10
N GLY A 168 -15.34 28.13 12.35
CA GLY A 168 -15.10 29.44 12.98
C GLY A 168 -13.64 29.95 12.88
N GLN A 169 -13.35 31.09 13.52
CA GLN A 169 -12.00 31.69 13.53
C GLN A 169 -11.09 31.17 14.65
N GLU A 170 -11.66 30.58 15.71
CA GLU A 170 -10.91 30.15 16.89
C GLU A 170 -10.38 28.72 16.72
N TYR A 171 -9.06 28.54 16.74
CA TYR A 171 -8.41 27.23 16.70
C TYR A 171 -8.25 26.66 18.10
N HIS A 172 -8.82 25.48 18.39
CA HIS A 172 -8.58 24.80 19.66
C HIS A 172 -7.44 23.78 19.59
N GLY A 173 -7.24 23.11 18.44
CA GLY A 173 -6.15 22.16 18.24
C GLY A 173 -6.40 21.19 17.07
N PRO A 174 -5.45 20.27 16.80
CA PRO A 174 -5.55 19.31 15.69
C PRO A 174 -6.56 18.17 15.94
N HIS A 175 -7.11 18.08 17.15
CA HIS A 175 -8.15 17.09 17.52
C HIS A 175 -9.53 17.73 17.61
N ARG A 176 -9.57 19.04 17.93
CA ARG A 176 -10.77 19.85 18.12
C ARG A 176 -10.65 21.09 17.22
N PHE A 177 -11.22 20.97 16.02
CA PHE A 177 -11.07 22.00 14.98
C PHE A 177 -11.95 23.23 15.24
N PHE A 178 -11.72 24.24 14.41
CA PHE A 178 -12.11 25.61 14.68
C PHE A 178 -13.62 25.84 14.91
N GLY A 179 -13.96 26.46 16.04
CA GLY A 179 -15.23 27.19 16.25
C GLY A 179 -16.55 26.42 16.09
N VAL A 180 -16.55 25.10 16.25
CA VAL A 180 -17.80 24.32 16.38
C VAL A 180 -18.17 24.20 17.85
N ASP A 181 -19.42 24.57 18.18
CA ASP A 181 -19.93 24.55 19.55
C ASP A 181 -19.91 23.14 20.16
N ASN A 182 -19.61 23.06 21.46
CA ASN A 182 -19.42 21.79 22.16
C ASN A 182 -20.67 20.88 22.11
N ASP A 183 -21.87 21.47 22.23
CA ASP A 183 -23.14 20.74 22.18
C ASP A 183 -23.52 20.29 20.75
N LYS A 184 -22.76 20.70 19.74
CA LYS A 184 -22.93 20.33 18.33
C LYS A 184 -21.94 19.28 17.85
N TYR A 185 -21.02 18.86 18.71
CA TYR A 185 -20.16 17.70 18.50
C TYR A 185 -20.79 16.43 19.06
N VAL A 186 -20.80 15.38 18.25
CA VAL A 186 -21.28 14.06 18.66
C VAL A 186 -20.24 12.97 18.41
N CYS A 187 -20.31 11.89 19.17
CA CYS A 187 -19.63 10.65 18.90
C CYS A 187 -20.32 9.90 17.73
N PRO A 188 -19.68 8.89 17.12
CA PRO A 188 -20.29 8.07 16.07
C PRO A 188 -21.62 7.38 16.42
N ASN A 189 -21.90 7.18 17.71
CA ASN A 189 -23.18 6.68 18.24
C ASN A 189 -24.22 7.78 18.55
N GLY A 190 -23.97 9.02 18.14
CA GLY A 190 -24.90 10.15 18.24
C GLY A 190 -24.95 10.84 19.60
N LYS A 191 -24.20 10.36 20.61
CA LYS A 191 -24.11 11.03 21.92
C LYS A 191 -23.26 12.29 21.81
N VAL A 192 -23.68 13.36 22.48
CA VAL A 192 -22.89 14.61 22.56
C VAL A 192 -21.54 14.32 23.23
N VAL A 193 -20.48 14.91 22.67
CA VAL A 193 -19.12 14.74 23.19
C VAL A 193 -18.96 15.47 24.52
N ASN A 194 -18.45 14.78 25.53
CA ASN A 194 -18.03 15.40 26.78
C ASN A 194 -16.53 15.69 26.73
N TRP A 195 -16.18 16.87 26.25
CA TRP A 195 -14.79 17.27 26.04
C TRP A 195 -14.01 17.39 27.34
N ASP A 196 -12.83 16.76 27.39
CA ASP A 196 -11.77 17.03 28.36
C ASP A 196 -10.53 17.51 27.60
N GLY A 197 -10.38 18.84 27.50
CA GLY A 197 -9.40 19.46 26.60
C GLY A 197 -9.64 19.08 25.14
N SER A 198 -8.73 18.29 24.58
CA SER A 198 -8.76 17.76 23.21
C SER A 198 -9.22 16.31 23.12
N CYS A 199 -9.70 15.74 24.23
CA CYS A 199 -10.01 14.33 24.36
C CYS A 199 -11.52 14.09 24.56
N ASN A 200 -11.97 12.90 24.16
CA ASN A 200 -13.23 12.29 24.60
C ASN A 200 -12.91 11.02 25.41
N ARG A 201 -13.03 11.09 26.73
CA ARG A 201 -12.74 9.94 27.63
C ARG A 201 -13.76 8.81 27.52
N ASN A 202 -14.95 9.09 26.99
CA ASN A 202 -15.97 8.06 26.75
C ASN A 202 -15.68 7.37 25.41
N VAL A 203 -14.59 6.60 25.36
CA VAL A 203 -14.17 5.86 24.18
C VAL A 203 -15.26 4.88 23.78
N SER A 204 -15.64 4.91 22.51
CA SER A 204 -16.57 3.97 21.90
C SER A 204 -16.26 3.91 20.42
N TRP A 205 -16.03 2.70 19.90
CA TRP A 205 -15.84 2.47 18.46
C TRP A 205 -17.11 1.99 17.76
N GLU A 206 -18.27 2.15 18.41
CA GLU A 206 -19.57 1.84 17.84
C GLU A 206 -19.77 2.71 16.58
N HIS A 207 -19.92 2.06 15.42
CA HIS A 207 -20.07 2.65 14.08
C HIS A 207 -18.84 3.23 13.40
N ALA A 208 -17.89 3.80 14.13
CA ALA A 208 -16.67 4.35 13.52
C ALA A 208 -15.51 4.50 14.51
N ARG A 209 -14.30 4.52 13.96
CA ARG A 209 -13.04 4.79 14.69
C ARG A 209 -11.97 5.35 13.76
N ILE A 210 -10.96 5.96 14.35
CA ILE A 210 -9.73 6.36 13.66
C ILE A 210 -8.67 5.32 13.96
N MET A 211 -8.33 4.49 12.98
CA MET A 211 -7.25 3.51 13.10
C MET A 211 -5.92 4.26 13.03
N HIS A 212 -5.16 4.26 14.13
CA HIS A 212 -3.93 5.03 14.23
C HIS A 212 -2.72 4.12 14.36
N TYR A 213 -1.86 4.17 13.32
CA TYR A 213 -0.68 3.34 13.17
C TYR A 213 0.57 4.08 13.64
N VAL A 214 0.61 4.42 14.93
CA VAL A 214 1.70 5.21 15.50
C VAL A 214 3.05 4.52 15.28
N CYS A 215 3.16 3.23 15.55
CA CYS A 215 4.44 2.53 15.42
C CYS A 215 4.75 2.10 14.00
N ARG A 216 3.76 1.58 13.25
CA ARG A 216 3.99 0.80 12.03
C ARG A 216 5.10 -0.24 12.29
N SER A 217 6.02 -0.47 11.36
CA SER A 217 7.17 -1.35 11.59
C SER A 217 8.30 -0.62 12.33
N MET A 218 9.23 -1.38 12.94
CA MET A 218 10.41 -0.78 13.58
C MET A 218 11.22 0.11 12.62
N GLU A 219 11.33 -0.28 11.35
CA GLU A 219 11.98 0.53 10.32
C GLU A 219 11.27 1.87 10.07
N HIS A 220 9.92 1.89 10.00
CA HIS A 220 9.16 3.14 9.95
C HIS A 220 9.45 4.02 11.17
N TYR A 221 9.43 3.40 12.35
CA TYR A 221 9.61 4.10 13.61
C TYR A 221 10.99 4.78 13.72
N VAL A 222 12.06 4.04 13.42
CA VAL A 222 13.43 4.53 13.43
C VAL A 222 13.61 5.67 12.43
N GLU A 223 13.06 5.56 11.22
CA GLU A 223 13.11 6.65 10.24
C GLU A 223 12.37 7.90 10.71
N ARG A 224 11.18 7.75 11.28
CA ARG A 224 10.41 8.88 11.80
C ARG A 224 11.18 9.60 12.90
N ILE A 225 11.79 8.86 13.83
CA ILE A 225 12.64 9.42 14.87
C ILE A 225 13.83 10.18 14.28
N LYS A 226 14.53 9.59 13.30
CA LYS A 226 15.67 10.23 12.61
C LYS A 226 15.31 11.53 11.92
N ARG A 227 14.03 11.78 11.60
CA ARG A 227 13.59 13.05 11.00
C ARG A 227 13.32 14.14 12.05
N ARG A 228 13.19 13.77 13.33
CA ARG A 228 12.98 14.68 14.47
C ARG A 228 14.31 15.10 15.13
N LEU A 229 15.42 15.09 14.39
CA LEU A 229 16.75 15.48 14.90
C LEU A 229 16.68 16.85 15.59
N GLY A 230 17.00 16.87 16.89
CA GLY A 230 16.87 18.04 17.77
C GLY A 230 15.94 17.82 18.97
N VAL A 231 15.11 16.77 18.94
CA VAL A 231 14.33 16.30 20.10
C VAL A 231 15.18 15.32 20.93
N ASP A 232 15.07 15.37 22.26
CA ASP A 232 15.73 14.39 23.12
C ASP A 232 15.20 12.98 22.81
N LEU A 233 16.08 12.12 22.30
CA LEU A 233 15.78 10.73 21.93
C LEU A 233 16.10 9.73 23.05
N SER A 234 16.46 10.23 24.24
CA SER A 234 16.78 9.41 25.42
C SER A 234 15.68 8.42 25.76
N ASP A 235 14.42 8.76 25.48
CA ASP A 235 13.24 7.93 25.75
C ASP A 235 12.51 7.41 24.49
N SER A 236 13.24 7.26 23.38
CA SER A 236 12.70 6.72 22.13
C SER A 236 12.12 5.30 22.26
N MET A 237 12.53 4.53 23.27
CA MET A 237 11.97 3.20 23.49
C MET A 237 10.63 3.24 24.24
N ALA A 238 10.42 4.12 25.22
CA ALA A 238 9.13 4.17 25.94
C ALA A 238 7.99 4.54 25.01
N TYR A 239 8.23 5.43 24.03
CA TYR A 239 7.21 5.77 23.04
C TYR A 239 6.88 4.58 22.13
N TRP A 240 7.88 3.76 21.74
CA TRP A 240 7.61 2.51 21.03
C TRP A 240 6.81 1.52 21.90
N GLU A 241 7.22 1.33 23.15
CA GLU A 241 6.59 0.41 24.09
C GLU A 241 5.15 0.80 24.41
N LEU A 242 4.87 2.11 24.55
CA LEU A 242 3.53 2.62 24.79
C LEU A 242 2.59 2.32 23.61
N PHE A 243 3.02 2.60 22.37
CA PHE A 243 2.14 2.54 21.21
C PHE A 243 2.18 1.22 20.43
N ASN A 244 3.14 0.32 20.69
CA ASN A 244 3.21 -0.99 20.04
C ASN A 244 2.25 -2.02 20.68
N VAL A 245 0.96 -1.70 20.73
CA VAL A 245 -0.08 -2.51 21.35
C VAL A 245 -0.69 -3.49 20.33
N ASN A 246 -0.59 -4.79 20.61
CA ASN A 246 -0.98 -5.85 19.67
C ASN A 246 -2.01 -6.83 20.27
N ASP A 247 -2.98 -6.33 21.01
CA ASP A 247 -3.88 -7.15 21.84
C ASP A 247 -4.91 -7.94 21.04
N VAL A 248 -5.51 -7.32 20.02
CA VAL A 248 -6.67 -7.87 19.29
C VAL A 248 -6.42 -7.83 17.79
N PHE A 249 -6.51 -8.98 17.13
CA PHE A 249 -6.49 -9.04 15.67
C PHE A 249 -7.78 -8.48 15.07
N ASP A 250 -7.66 -7.71 14.01
CA ASP A 250 -8.75 -6.95 13.41
C ASP A 250 -8.96 -7.27 11.92
N PHE A 251 -10.20 -7.59 11.58
CA PHE A 251 -10.62 -7.94 10.22
C PHE A 251 -11.30 -6.76 9.50
N CYS A 252 -11.50 -5.62 10.17
CA CYS A 252 -12.40 -4.56 9.69
C CYS A 252 -12.07 -4.04 8.28
N CYS A 253 -10.78 -3.90 7.96
CA CYS A 253 -10.32 -3.31 6.70
C CYS A 253 -10.54 -4.22 5.49
N GLU A 254 -10.79 -5.52 5.68
CA GLU A 254 -10.89 -6.51 4.61
C GLU A 254 -11.92 -6.14 3.55
N ARG A 255 -13.04 -5.53 3.98
CA ARG A 255 -14.11 -5.06 3.08
C ARG A 255 -13.65 -3.97 2.10
N PHE A 256 -12.55 -3.27 2.39
CA PHE A 256 -12.00 -2.21 1.55
C PHE A 256 -10.74 -2.63 0.80
N LEU A 257 -10.01 -3.66 1.24
CA LEU A 257 -8.69 -4.01 0.70
C LEU A 257 -8.68 -4.22 -0.82
N SER A 258 -9.65 -4.92 -1.39
CA SER A 258 -9.70 -5.14 -2.84
C SER A 258 -9.75 -3.83 -3.63
N LYS A 259 -10.54 -2.85 -3.15
CA LYS A 259 -10.60 -1.50 -3.74
C LYS A 259 -9.35 -0.69 -3.43
N THR A 260 -8.78 -0.82 -2.23
CA THR A 260 -7.51 -0.16 -1.87
C THR A 260 -6.40 -0.58 -2.82
N TYR A 261 -6.18 -1.88 -2.99
CA TYR A 261 -5.19 -2.41 -3.91
C TYR A 261 -5.46 -1.99 -5.36
N ARG A 262 -6.74 -1.93 -5.77
CA ARG A 262 -7.13 -1.36 -7.07
C ARG A 262 -6.59 0.04 -7.25
N ASN A 263 -6.83 0.90 -6.27
CA ASN A 263 -6.47 2.30 -6.33
C ASN A 263 -4.95 2.48 -6.26
N VAL A 264 -4.22 1.69 -5.46
CA VAL A 264 -2.75 1.68 -5.44
C VAL A 264 -2.18 1.40 -6.83
N ALA A 265 -2.66 0.37 -7.50
CA ALA A 265 -2.19 0.02 -8.84
C ALA A 265 -2.46 1.15 -9.86
N VAL A 266 -3.63 1.80 -9.78
CA VAL A 266 -3.98 2.95 -10.62
C VAL A 266 -3.03 4.14 -10.39
N ILE A 267 -2.64 4.40 -9.13
CA ILE A 267 -1.66 5.45 -8.79
C ILE A 267 -0.28 5.10 -9.38
N GLN A 268 0.18 3.86 -9.19
CA GLN A 268 1.47 3.39 -9.69
C GLN A 268 1.54 3.44 -11.22
N GLU A 269 0.46 3.04 -11.92
CA GLU A 269 0.35 3.16 -13.37
C GLU A 269 0.47 4.64 -13.82
N SER A 270 -0.23 5.55 -13.14
CA SER A 270 -0.20 6.98 -13.45
C SER A 270 1.22 7.56 -13.32
N LEU A 271 1.94 7.16 -12.26
CA LEU A 271 3.30 7.58 -12.00
C LEU A 271 4.27 7.07 -13.08
N LEU A 272 4.14 5.80 -13.45
CA LEU A 272 4.93 5.18 -14.52
C LEU A 272 4.69 5.85 -15.89
N LYS A 273 3.43 6.12 -16.25
CA LYS A 273 3.08 6.77 -17.52
C LYS A 273 3.66 8.18 -17.61
N GLU A 274 3.64 8.95 -16.52
CA GLU A 274 4.25 10.28 -16.47
C GLU A 274 5.76 10.20 -16.74
N PHE A 275 6.44 9.29 -16.05
CA PHE A 275 7.87 9.13 -16.21
C PHE A 275 8.28 8.74 -17.64
N ILE A 276 7.56 7.81 -18.27
CA ILE A 276 7.82 7.43 -19.67
C ILE A 276 7.62 8.62 -20.61
N SER A 277 6.54 9.40 -20.41
CA SER A 277 6.25 10.56 -21.27
C SER A 277 7.35 11.64 -21.24
N GLU A 278 8.05 11.79 -20.11
CA GLU A 278 9.15 12.75 -19.96
C GLU A 278 10.43 12.33 -20.69
N LYS A 279 10.59 11.04 -21.03
CA LYS A 279 11.82 10.50 -21.63
C LYS A 279 11.79 10.37 -23.16
N GLY A 280 10.66 10.66 -23.80
CA GLY A 280 10.52 10.64 -25.26
C GLY A 280 10.30 9.24 -25.85
N ASN A 281 9.42 9.14 -26.85
CA ASN A 281 8.98 7.87 -27.42
C ASN A 281 9.77 7.43 -28.64
N SER A 282 10.24 6.19 -28.61
CA SER A 282 10.48 5.37 -29.79
C SER A 282 10.16 3.93 -29.39
N ALA A 283 8.87 3.58 -29.42
CA ALA A 283 8.38 2.33 -28.86
C ALA A 283 8.55 1.14 -29.81
N LYS A 284 8.99 0.02 -29.26
CA LYS A 284 8.88 -1.31 -29.88
C LYS A 284 7.79 -2.11 -29.16
N HIS A 285 6.89 -2.75 -29.89
CA HIS A 285 5.94 -3.70 -29.32
C HIS A 285 6.68 -5.00 -28.96
N LEU A 286 6.43 -5.56 -27.77
CA LEU A 286 7.02 -6.83 -27.34
C LEU A 286 6.07 -8.00 -27.62
N ASN A 287 6.62 -9.12 -28.06
CA ASN A 287 5.82 -10.31 -28.32
C ASN A 287 5.74 -11.17 -27.07
N LYS A 288 4.53 -11.36 -26.55
CA LYS A 288 4.26 -12.14 -25.33
C LYS A 288 3.83 -13.57 -25.68
N LEU A 289 4.59 -14.56 -25.21
CA LEU A 289 4.21 -15.98 -25.27
C LEU A 289 3.70 -16.44 -23.90
N SER A 290 2.40 -16.72 -23.79
CA SER A 290 1.76 -17.15 -22.55
C SER A 290 1.55 -18.67 -22.48
N PHE A 291 1.72 -19.25 -21.29
CA PHE A 291 1.58 -20.68 -21.02
C PHE A 291 1.28 -20.99 -19.56
N SER A 292 0.88 -22.24 -19.26
CA SER A 292 0.76 -22.74 -17.89
C SER A 292 2.01 -23.54 -17.54
N LEU A 293 2.72 -23.11 -16.49
CA LEU A 293 3.91 -23.80 -16.00
C LEU A 293 3.53 -24.96 -15.06
N ARG A 294 4.23 -26.08 -15.18
CA ARG A 294 4.13 -27.22 -14.26
C ARG A 294 5.50 -27.57 -13.69
N THR A 295 5.50 -27.97 -12.42
CA THR A 295 6.67 -28.58 -11.79
C THR A 295 6.97 -29.94 -12.44
N LEU A 296 8.17 -30.46 -12.21
CA LEU A 296 8.65 -31.73 -12.79
C LEU A 296 7.74 -32.92 -12.43
N ASP A 297 7.11 -32.90 -11.25
CA ASP A 297 6.15 -33.90 -10.78
C ASP A 297 4.69 -33.60 -11.18
N GLY A 298 4.47 -32.57 -12.01
CA GLY A 298 3.18 -32.27 -12.63
C GLY A 298 2.26 -31.31 -11.86
N LYS A 299 2.67 -30.82 -10.68
CA LYS A 299 1.89 -29.84 -9.90
C LYS A 299 1.87 -28.46 -10.58
N ARG A 300 0.83 -27.68 -10.29
CA ARG A 300 0.61 -26.33 -10.85
C ARG A 300 0.82 -25.27 -9.78
N ILE A 301 1.08 -24.05 -10.24
CA ILE A 301 1.22 -22.88 -9.36
C ILE A 301 -0.10 -22.13 -9.29
N PHE A 302 -0.46 -21.73 -8.07
CA PHE A 302 -1.67 -20.97 -7.78
C PHE A 302 -1.39 -19.80 -6.83
N PHE A 303 -2.32 -18.85 -6.80
CA PHE A 303 -2.46 -17.87 -5.73
C PHE A 303 -3.62 -18.28 -4.83
N ASN A 304 -3.36 -18.49 -3.54
CA ASN A 304 -4.37 -18.84 -2.57
C ASN A 304 -5.09 -17.56 -2.07
N LYS A 305 -6.41 -17.47 -2.31
CA LYS A 305 -7.22 -16.29 -1.99
C LYS A 305 -7.32 -16.01 -0.50
N ILE A 306 -7.15 -17.03 0.35
CA ILE A 306 -7.30 -16.95 1.80
C ILE A 306 -5.96 -16.55 2.42
N SER A 307 -4.90 -17.34 2.16
CA SER A 307 -3.58 -17.07 2.74
C SER A 307 -2.88 -15.88 2.10
N LYS A 308 -3.37 -15.40 0.94
CA LYS A 308 -2.74 -14.35 0.12
C LYS A 308 -1.27 -14.70 -0.14
N ARG A 309 -1.02 -15.93 -0.61
CA ARG A 309 0.33 -16.44 -0.94
C ARG A 309 0.28 -17.29 -2.19
N MET A 310 1.40 -17.34 -2.90
CA MET A 310 1.66 -18.32 -3.93
C MET A 310 1.83 -19.72 -3.32
N VAL A 311 1.18 -20.69 -3.92
CA VAL A 311 1.19 -22.09 -3.50
C VAL A 311 1.36 -22.97 -4.73
N TYR A 312 1.85 -24.19 -4.54
CA TYR A 312 1.69 -25.24 -5.53
C TYR A 312 0.51 -26.12 -5.14
N ALA A 313 -0.17 -26.72 -6.11
CA ALA A 313 -1.17 -27.74 -5.83
C ALA A 313 -1.24 -28.81 -6.94
N SER A 314 -1.59 -30.02 -6.52
CA SER A 314 -1.90 -31.15 -7.40
C SER A 314 -3.30 -31.00 -7.98
N ASP A 315 -3.56 -31.57 -9.17
CA ASP A 315 -4.86 -31.44 -9.84
C ASP A 315 -6.02 -32.11 -9.04
N ASP A 316 -5.71 -32.99 -8.07
CA ASP A 316 -6.66 -33.67 -7.18
C ASP A 316 -6.80 -33.02 -5.78
N TYR A 317 -6.29 -31.81 -5.58
CA TYR A 317 -6.42 -31.08 -4.31
C TYR A 317 -7.88 -30.65 -4.05
N GLU A 318 -8.45 -31.06 -2.92
CA GLU A 318 -9.87 -30.81 -2.58
C GLU A 318 -10.20 -29.31 -2.45
N GLY A 319 -9.24 -28.47 -2.03
CA GLY A 319 -9.41 -27.02 -1.84
C GLY A 319 -9.17 -26.17 -3.08
N ILE A 320 -9.17 -26.75 -4.30
CA ILE A 320 -8.84 -26.04 -5.54
C ILE A 320 -9.75 -24.81 -5.80
N SER A 321 -10.96 -24.78 -5.23
CA SER A 321 -11.90 -23.65 -5.34
C SER A 321 -11.39 -22.36 -4.71
N ASP A 322 -10.47 -22.44 -3.74
CA ASP A 322 -9.85 -21.29 -3.08
C ASP A 322 -8.58 -20.79 -3.78
N LEU A 323 -8.18 -21.47 -4.86
CA LEU A 323 -6.99 -21.21 -5.62
C LEU A 323 -7.31 -20.50 -6.94
N VAL A 324 -6.46 -19.55 -7.33
CA VAL A 324 -6.49 -18.92 -8.65
C VAL A 324 -5.23 -19.33 -9.41
N GLU A 325 -5.40 -19.89 -10.62
CA GLU A 325 -4.25 -20.34 -11.40
C GLU A 325 -3.31 -19.17 -11.74
N VAL A 326 -2.02 -19.36 -11.46
CA VAL A 326 -0.97 -18.46 -11.90
C VAL A 326 -0.59 -18.84 -13.34
N LYS A 327 -0.79 -17.91 -14.27
CA LYS A 327 -0.30 -18.00 -15.63
C LYS A 327 1.15 -17.55 -15.70
N SER A 328 1.86 -18.14 -16.65
CA SER A 328 3.25 -17.82 -16.92
C SER A 328 3.39 -17.25 -18.32
N PHE A 329 4.34 -16.35 -18.51
CA PHE A 329 4.67 -15.87 -19.85
C PHE A 329 6.13 -15.46 -19.95
N ILE A 330 6.64 -15.43 -21.18
CA ILE A 330 7.93 -14.86 -21.54
C ILE A 330 7.72 -13.81 -22.64
N PHE A 331 8.58 -12.81 -22.70
CA PHE A 331 8.71 -11.98 -23.88
C PHE A 331 9.69 -12.65 -24.84
N GLU A 332 9.37 -12.72 -26.14
CA GLU A 332 10.24 -13.34 -27.14
C GLU A 332 11.60 -12.63 -27.20
N GLU A 333 11.63 -11.32 -26.96
CA GLU A 333 12.83 -10.51 -26.88
C GLU A 333 13.68 -10.79 -25.62
N TYR A 334 13.06 -11.35 -24.57
CA TYR A 334 13.69 -11.61 -23.26
C TYR A 334 13.35 -13.00 -22.72
N PRO A 335 13.72 -14.06 -23.44
CA PRO A 335 13.16 -15.40 -23.28
C PRO A 335 13.64 -16.15 -22.03
N ASN A 336 14.62 -15.60 -21.31
CA ASN A 336 15.15 -16.19 -20.09
C ASN A 336 14.53 -15.58 -18.82
N PHE A 337 13.59 -14.66 -18.97
CA PHE A 337 12.82 -14.13 -17.85
C PHE A 337 11.42 -14.69 -17.92
N LEU A 338 11.01 -15.32 -16.81
CA LEU A 338 9.68 -15.86 -16.64
C LEU A 338 8.85 -14.92 -15.80
N HIS A 339 7.66 -14.59 -16.28
CA HIS A 339 6.74 -13.72 -15.59
C HIS A 339 5.56 -14.52 -15.09
N PHE A 340 5.19 -14.31 -13.83
CA PHE A 340 4.00 -14.87 -13.23
C PHE A 340 2.94 -13.82 -13.03
N SER A 341 1.73 -14.11 -13.48
CA SER A 341 0.55 -13.28 -13.32
C SER A 341 -0.66 -14.17 -13.16
N PHE A 342 -1.68 -13.76 -12.42
CA PHE A 342 -2.96 -14.45 -12.45
C PHE A 342 -4.04 -13.47 -12.90
N SER A 343 -4.94 -13.94 -13.77
CA SER A 343 -6.15 -13.21 -14.16
C SER A 343 -7.35 -14.06 -13.80
N ASN A 344 -8.33 -13.47 -13.13
CA ASN A 344 -9.66 -14.06 -13.10
C ASN A 344 -10.42 -13.45 -14.28
N HIS A 345 -10.85 -14.28 -15.25
CA HIS A 345 -11.58 -13.85 -16.45
C HIS A 345 -12.92 -13.14 -16.14
N SER A 346 -13.34 -13.07 -14.87
CA SER A 346 -14.39 -12.19 -14.36
C SER A 346 -13.81 -11.03 -13.52
N ASP A 347 -13.21 -10.06 -14.19
CA ASP A 347 -13.12 -8.61 -13.86
C ASP A 347 -12.62 -8.06 -12.50
N LYS A 348 -12.20 -8.81 -11.46
CA LYS A 348 -11.86 -8.16 -10.16
C LYS A 348 -10.68 -8.67 -9.33
N ILE A 349 -9.79 -9.52 -9.85
CA ILE A 349 -8.60 -9.97 -9.08
C ILE A 349 -7.25 -9.59 -9.74
N ASN A 350 -7.20 -8.54 -10.57
CA ASN A 350 -5.95 -8.10 -11.19
C ASN A 350 -5.03 -7.27 -10.28
N LEU A 351 -5.35 -7.12 -8.99
CA LEU A 351 -4.85 -5.97 -8.21
C LEU A 351 -4.25 -6.36 -6.86
N PHE A 352 -4.44 -7.59 -6.38
CA PHE A 352 -3.68 -8.06 -5.23
C PHE A 352 -2.27 -8.41 -5.67
N PRO A 353 -1.23 -7.90 -5.00
CA PRO A 353 0.14 -8.28 -5.31
C PRO A 353 0.28 -9.78 -5.08
N MET A 354 0.94 -10.44 -6.02
CA MET A 354 1.46 -11.77 -5.79
C MET A 354 2.51 -11.70 -4.68
N THR A 355 2.50 -12.71 -3.83
CA THR A 355 3.31 -12.77 -2.62
C THR A 355 3.84 -14.20 -2.50
N LEU A 356 5.16 -14.31 -2.46
CA LEU A 356 5.89 -15.56 -2.26
C LEU A 356 6.61 -15.45 -0.91
N GLU A 357 6.58 -16.50 -0.08
CA GLU A 357 7.20 -16.40 1.25
C GLU A 357 8.72 -16.16 1.13
N GLY A 358 9.24 -15.16 1.85
CA GLY A 358 10.64 -14.77 1.74
C GLY A 358 10.99 -13.95 0.48
N ASP A 359 10.07 -13.86 -0.49
CA ASP A 359 10.15 -12.87 -1.57
C ASP A 359 9.50 -11.59 -1.07
N ARG A 360 10.26 -10.49 -1.11
CA ARG A 360 9.73 -9.22 -0.64
C ARG A 360 9.03 -8.45 -1.75
N ARG A 361 9.11 -8.88 -3.02
CA ARG A 361 8.51 -8.14 -4.14
C ARG A 361 6.99 -8.27 -4.08
N GLN A 362 6.29 -7.17 -4.30
CA GLN A 362 4.83 -7.12 -4.35
C GLN A 362 4.39 -6.53 -5.68
N SER A 363 3.86 -7.37 -6.55
CA SER A 363 3.43 -6.96 -7.87
C SER A 363 2.33 -7.89 -8.37
N ALA A 364 1.40 -7.35 -9.16
CA ALA A 364 0.45 -8.16 -9.93
C ALA A 364 1.16 -9.07 -10.95
N VAL A 365 2.39 -8.73 -11.32
CA VAL A 365 3.28 -9.59 -12.11
C VAL A 365 4.69 -9.66 -11.52
N ILE A 366 5.14 -10.87 -11.18
CA ILE A 366 6.49 -11.09 -10.66
C ILE A 366 7.37 -11.73 -11.72
N THR A 367 8.55 -11.14 -11.94
CA THR A 367 9.56 -11.65 -12.88
C THR A 367 10.60 -12.49 -12.15
N TYR A 368 10.97 -13.62 -12.73
CA TYR A 368 12.08 -14.45 -12.28
C TYR A 368 13.04 -14.73 -13.44
N LYS A 369 14.30 -14.99 -13.14
CA LYS A 369 15.29 -15.48 -14.09
C LYS A 369 15.20 -17.00 -14.18
N ILE A 370 15.17 -17.51 -15.40
CA ILE A 370 15.27 -18.93 -15.70
C ILE A 370 16.74 -19.32 -15.66
N GLU A 371 17.07 -20.33 -14.86
CA GLU A 371 18.41 -20.90 -14.80
C GLU A 371 18.36 -22.39 -15.13
N PHE A 372 18.98 -22.72 -16.26
CA PHE A 372 19.14 -24.09 -16.73
C PHE A 372 20.09 -24.85 -15.81
N ASP A 373 19.65 -26.02 -15.36
CA ASP A 373 20.47 -26.90 -14.53
C ASP A 373 21.29 -27.87 -15.40
N GLU A 374 22.00 -28.82 -14.78
CA GLU A 374 22.79 -29.83 -15.49
C GLU A 374 21.96 -30.66 -16.49
N ASP A 375 20.69 -30.94 -16.18
CA ASP A 375 19.73 -31.49 -17.15
C ASP A 375 19.12 -30.34 -17.98
N PRO A 376 19.37 -30.29 -19.30
CA PRO A 376 18.88 -29.23 -20.18
C PRO A 376 17.35 -29.16 -20.30
N ASN A 377 16.61 -30.17 -19.83
CA ASN A 377 15.14 -30.17 -19.81
C ASN A 377 14.55 -29.66 -18.49
N THR A 378 15.40 -29.35 -17.50
CA THR A 378 14.98 -28.83 -16.20
C THR A 378 15.47 -27.42 -16.00
N VAL A 379 14.58 -26.58 -15.48
CA VAL A 379 14.93 -25.21 -15.12
C VAL A 379 14.58 -24.93 -13.69
N SER A 380 15.47 -24.19 -13.04
CA SER A 380 15.21 -23.52 -11.79
C SER A 380 14.83 -22.07 -12.04
N ILE A 381 14.08 -21.50 -11.10
CA ILE A 381 13.55 -20.15 -11.22
C ILE A 381 14.13 -19.33 -10.08
N ARG A 382 14.95 -18.33 -10.42
CA ARG A 382 15.68 -17.49 -9.48
C ARG A 382 15.13 -16.07 -9.44
N ASP A 383 15.07 -15.46 -8.28
CA ASP A 383 14.88 -14.01 -8.15
C ASP A 383 16.01 -13.28 -8.93
N PRO A 384 15.71 -12.33 -9.84
CA PRO A 384 16.72 -11.61 -10.59
C PRO A 384 17.66 -10.77 -9.70
N SER A 385 17.17 -10.35 -8.53
CA SER A 385 17.84 -9.41 -7.61
C SER A 385 18.49 -10.08 -6.40
N SER A 386 18.16 -11.35 -6.15
CA SER A 386 18.73 -12.09 -5.02
C SER A 386 19.19 -13.47 -5.46
N ASN A 387 20.10 -14.06 -4.69
CA ASN A 387 20.52 -15.45 -4.94
C ASN A 387 19.54 -16.45 -4.31
N THR A 388 18.24 -16.23 -4.53
CA THR A 388 17.17 -17.08 -4.00
C THR A 388 16.30 -17.63 -5.12
N TYR A 389 15.83 -18.86 -4.93
CA TYR A 389 15.09 -19.65 -5.92
C TYR A 389 13.73 -20.02 -5.37
N ILE A 390 12.78 -20.30 -6.26
CA ILE A 390 11.49 -20.84 -5.85
C ILE A 390 11.69 -22.24 -5.26
N ALA A 391 11.19 -22.40 -4.04
CA ALA A 391 11.33 -23.58 -3.22
C ALA A 391 10.03 -23.87 -2.47
N SER A 392 9.92 -25.06 -1.92
CA SER A 392 8.91 -25.41 -0.94
C SER A 392 9.40 -26.50 0.01
N ILE A 393 8.82 -26.56 1.21
CA ILE A 393 9.16 -27.58 2.22
C ILE A 393 8.30 -28.82 1.95
N ASP A 394 8.92 -29.99 1.95
CA ASP A 394 8.22 -31.29 1.84
C ASP A 394 7.40 -31.45 0.54
N PHE A 395 7.87 -30.79 -0.52
CA PHE A 395 7.18 -30.65 -1.81
C PHE A 395 6.61 -31.97 -2.38
N ASN A 396 7.38 -33.05 -2.26
CA ASN A 396 7.00 -34.35 -2.85
C ASN A 396 5.81 -35.01 -2.13
N ASN A 397 5.56 -34.69 -0.86
CA ASN A 397 4.59 -35.39 -0.03
C ASN A 397 3.28 -34.62 0.19
N GLN A 398 3.22 -33.32 -0.15
CA GLN A 398 1.99 -32.54 0.02
C GLN A 398 1.24 -32.39 -1.29
N LYS A 399 -0.10 -32.41 -1.18
CA LYS A 399 -0.99 -32.09 -2.31
C LYS A 399 -1.05 -30.60 -2.59
N GLU A 400 -0.85 -29.78 -1.57
CA GLU A 400 -0.72 -28.31 -1.62
C GLU A 400 0.36 -27.88 -0.65
N GLY A 401 1.07 -26.80 -0.98
CA GLY A 401 2.00 -26.19 -0.05
C GLY A 401 2.46 -24.81 -0.46
N ILE A 402 2.95 -24.05 0.52
CA ILE A 402 3.42 -22.67 0.33
C ILE A 402 4.68 -22.66 -0.53
N LEU A 403 4.68 -21.82 -1.54
CA LEU A 403 5.90 -21.49 -2.26
C LEU A 403 6.66 -20.43 -1.47
N LYS A 404 7.98 -20.61 -1.38
CA LYS A 404 8.90 -19.69 -0.71
C LYS A 404 10.15 -19.46 -1.55
N THR A 405 10.99 -18.52 -1.12
CA THR A 405 12.35 -18.36 -1.63
C THR A 405 13.35 -19.15 -0.78
N GLY A 406 14.31 -19.81 -1.43
CA GLY A 406 15.37 -20.59 -0.79
C GLY A 406 16.74 -20.31 -1.39
N LYS A 407 17.82 -20.50 -0.63
CA LYS A 407 19.21 -20.34 -1.11
C LYS A 407 19.83 -21.71 -1.33
N ARG A 408 20.21 -22.04 -2.57
CA ARG A 408 20.80 -23.35 -2.95
C ARG A 408 21.96 -23.80 -2.06
N PHE A 409 22.82 -22.88 -1.61
CA PHE A 409 23.98 -23.20 -0.75
C PHE A 409 23.65 -23.42 0.73
N LYS A 410 22.40 -23.21 1.16
CA LYS A 410 21.97 -23.30 2.57
C LYS A 410 20.82 -24.26 2.81
N ASP A 411 19.95 -24.46 1.81
CA ASP A 411 18.75 -25.27 1.93
C ASP A 411 18.94 -26.64 1.25
N ASN A 412 18.24 -27.67 1.75
CA ASN A 412 18.30 -29.02 1.19
C ASN A 412 17.84 -29.02 -0.28
N GLU A 413 18.58 -29.67 -1.18
CA GLU A 413 18.31 -29.66 -2.63
C GLU A 413 16.90 -30.18 -2.97
N SER A 414 16.38 -31.09 -2.15
CA SER A 414 15.03 -31.66 -2.27
C SER A 414 13.88 -30.64 -2.11
N ASN A 415 14.18 -29.42 -1.67
CA ASN A 415 13.19 -28.36 -1.46
C ASN A 415 13.04 -27.42 -2.67
N PHE A 416 13.88 -27.55 -3.70
CA PHE A 416 13.79 -26.68 -4.88
C PHE A 416 12.81 -27.23 -5.90
N LEU A 417 12.05 -26.32 -6.51
CA LEU A 417 11.13 -26.67 -7.58
C LEU A 417 11.85 -26.60 -8.91
N TYR A 418 11.78 -27.70 -9.65
CA TYR A 418 12.23 -27.80 -11.04
C TYR A 418 11.01 -27.77 -11.95
N PHE A 419 11.15 -27.09 -13.08
CA PHE A 419 10.10 -26.96 -14.08
C PHE A 419 10.58 -27.54 -15.40
N SER A 420 9.64 -28.11 -16.16
CA SER A 420 9.91 -28.67 -17.49
C SER A 420 8.89 -28.14 -18.49
N ASP A 421 9.30 -27.24 -19.39
CA ASP A 421 8.50 -26.82 -20.55
C ASP A 421 9.44 -26.54 -21.73
N TYR A 422 9.21 -27.18 -22.87
CA TYR A 422 10.04 -27.09 -24.07
C TYR A 422 10.15 -25.65 -24.61
N ARG A 423 9.18 -24.78 -24.30
CA ARG A 423 9.19 -23.36 -24.72
C ARG A 423 10.23 -22.53 -23.99
N ILE A 424 10.70 -23.00 -22.83
CA ILE A 424 11.72 -22.33 -22.03
C ILE A 424 13.13 -22.55 -22.63
N GLY A 425 13.37 -23.68 -23.30
CA GLY A 425 14.72 -24.15 -23.69
C GLY A 425 15.39 -23.47 -24.89
N ASN A 426 14.70 -22.61 -25.65
CA ASN A 426 15.14 -22.21 -26.99
C ASN A 426 16.08 -20.99 -27.07
N ASN A 427 16.44 -20.31 -25.99
CA ASN A 427 17.16 -19.04 -26.11
C ASN A 427 18.19 -18.81 -25.01
N LYS A 428 19.42 -19.29 -25.21
CA LYS A 428 20.51 -19.27 -24.22
C LYS A 428 21.28 -17.94 -24.05
N ASN A 429 20.79 -16.81 -24.57
CA ASN A 429 21.47 -15.52 -24.43
C ASN A 429 20.54 -14.44 -23.83
N ILE A 430 21.01 -13.73 -22.80
CA ILE A 430 20.31 -12.60 -22.14
C ILE A 430 21.18 -11.34 -22.18
N ASN A 431 20.54 -10.20 -22.46
CA ASN A 431 20.98 -8.88 -22.02
C ASN A 431 20.06 -8.42 -20.87
N TYR A 432 20.62 -8.02 -19.73
CA TYR A 432 19.87 -7.21 -18.76
C TYR A 432 19.63 -5.85 -19.39
N LEU A 433 18.45 -5.27 -19.13
CA LEU A 433 18.13 -3.97 -19.68
C LEU A 433 18.91 -2.90 -18.92
N SER A 434 19.52 -1.98 -19.67
CA SER A 434 19.86 -0.70 -19.09
C SER A 434 18.57 0.08 -18.82
N TYR A 435 18.67 1.09 -17.94
CA TYR A 435 17.60 2.04 -17.73
C TYR A 435 17.08 2.64 -19.05
N GLU A 436 17.97 2.93 -20.01
CA GLU A 436 17.60 3.52 -21.31
C GLU A 436 16.91 2.50 -22.23
N ASP A 437 17.40 1.25 -22.27
CA ASP A 437 16.79 0.19 -23.07
C ASP A 437 15.37 -0.13 -22.59
N LEU A 438 15.10 -0.01 -21.28
CA LEU A 438 13.76 -0.16 -20.73
C LEU A 438 12.78 0.82 -21.41
N PHE A 439 13.11 2.11 -21.51
CA PHE A 439 12.19 3.10 -22.13
C PHE A 439 12.00 2.86 -23.62
N LEU A 440 13.03 2.44 -24.34
CA LEU A 440 12.93 2.18 -25.79
C LEU A 440 12.02 0.97 -26.11
N ASN A 441 11.90 0.01 -25.19
CA ASN A 441 11.08 -1.19 -25.40
C ASN A 441 9.66 -1.06 -24.83
N LEU A 442 9.29 0.09 -24.28
CA LEU A 442 7.96 0.32 -23.70
C LEU A 442 7.05 1.06 -24.68
N GLY A 443 6.01 0.36 -25.15
CA GLY A 443 4.84 0.98 -25.75
C GLY A 443 4.03 1.74 -24.69
N ILE A 444 3.64 2.98 -24.99
CA ILE A 444 2.81 3.80 -24.09
C ILE A 444 1.36 3.30 -24.00
N ASP A 445 0.94 2.46 -24.95
CA ASP A 445 -0.44 2.00 -25.06
C ASP A 445 -0.67 0.73 -24.20
N ASP A 446 -0.88 0.99 -22.91
CA ASP A 446 -1.80 0.27 -22.00
C ASP A 446 -1.36 -0.93 -21.16
N ASN A 447 -0.10 -1.36 -21.10
CA ASN A 447 0.25 -2.48 -20.22
C ASN A 447 1.31 -2.17 -19.16
N VAL A 448 0.86 -1.61 -18.03
CA VAL A 448 1.67 -1.42 -16.81
C VAL A 448 2.37 -2.70 -16.35
N HIS A 449 1.78 -3.86 -16.64
CA HIS A 449 2.40 -5.14 -16.30
C HIS A 449 3.68 -5.38 -17.10
N ASP A 450 3.74 -4.96 -18.36
CA ASP A 450 4.94 -5.10 -19.18
C ASP A 450 6.05 -4.17 -18.66
N ILE A 451 5.70 -2.96 -18.20
CA ILE A 451 6.63 -2.05 -17.51
C ILE A 451 7.21 -2.70 -16.25
N ILE A 452 6.35 -3.26 -15.39
CA ILE A 452 6.80 -3.93 -14.17
C ILE A 452 7.62 -5.18 -14.48
N CYS A 453 7.29 -5.89 -15.56
CA CYS A 453 8.05 -7.05 -15.99
C CYS A 453 9.47 -6.70 -16.37
N LEU A 454 9.63 -5.68 -17.23
CA LEU A 454 10.91 -5.27 -17.78
C LEU A 454 11.77 -4.52 -16.74
N SER A 455 11.18 -3.75 -15.85
CA SER A 455 11.93 -3.07 -14.78
C SER A 455 12.61 -4.05 -13.82
N ASN A 456 11.99 -5.21 -13.58
CA ASN A 456 12.58 -6.27 -12.76
C ASN A 456 13.82 -6.90 -13.42
N MET A 457 14.01 -6.68 -14.71
CA MET A 457 15.15 -7.15 -15.51
C MET A 457 16.27 -6.11 -15.64
N LEU A 458 16.14 -4.95 -15.00
CA LEU A 458 17.18 -3.93 -14.95
C LEU A 458 18.38 -4.36 -14.11
N TYR A 459 19.56 -3.81 -14.42
CA TYR A 459 20.71 -3.81 -13.50
C TYR A 459 20.38 -3.10 -12.18
N ASP A 460 21.03 -3.51 -11.09
CA ASP A 460 20.75 -2.97 -9.76
C ASP A 460 21.01 -1.47 -9.66
N ASP A 461 22.05 -0.95 -10.32
CA ASP A 461 22.32 0.50 -10.38
C ASP A 461 21.22 1.27 -11.14
N ASP A 462 20.64 0.67 -12.16
CA ASP A 462 19.57 1.27 -12.95
C ASP A 462 18.21 1.16 -12.26
N LYS A 463 17.96 0.06 -11.54
CA LYS A 463 16.86 -0.05 -10.57
C LYS A 463 16.99 1.03 -9.52
N LYS A 464 18.19 1.23 -8.97
CA LYS A 464 18.46 2.24 -7.97
C LYS A 464 18.18 3.64 -8.52
N LYS A 465 18.66 3.99 -9.72
CA LYS A 465 18.31 5.27 -10.35
C LYS A 465 16.80 5.42 -10.51
N LEU A 466 16.09 4.37 -10.90
CA LEU A 466 14.66 4.43 -11.10
C LEU A 466 13.89 4.55 -9.77
N ILE A 467 14.37 3.89 -8.71
CA ILE A 467 13.87 4.01 -7.34
C ILE A 467 14.20 5.38 -6.73
N ASP A 468 15.41 5.90 -6.91
CA ASP A 468 15.83 7.21 -6.40
C ASP A 468 14.98 8.33 -7.03
N ASN A 469 14.64 8.18 -8.32
CA ASN A 469 13.73 9.10 -8.99
C ASN A 469 12.25 8.83 -8.64
N PHE A 470 11.88 7.58 -8.32
CA PHE A 470 10.49 7.17 -8.05
C PHE A 470 10.39 6.07 -6.96
N PRO A 471 10.58 6.44 -5.69
CA PRO A 471 10.75 5.47 -4.59
C PRO A 471 9.49 4.66 -4.23
N GLY A 472 8.38 4.81 -4.96
CA GLY A 472 7.13 4.05 -4.78
C GLY A 472 6.85 2.98 -5.84
N ILE A 473 7.62 2.89 -6.93
CA ILE A 473 7.26 2.05 -8.09
C ILE A 473 7.76 0.61 -7.94
N PHE A 474 9.01 0.43 -7.51
CA PHE A 474 9.67 -0.87 -7.53
C PHE A 474 10.24 -1.30 -6.20
N ASN A 475 9.88 -0.61 -5.12
CA ASN A 475 10.69 -0.62 -3.92
C ASN A 475 10.77 -2.03 -3.34
N SER A 476 11.83 -2.72 -3.77
CA SER A 476 12.10 -4.12 -3.54
C SER A 476 13.45 -4.40 -2.89
N THR A 477 14.22 -3.35 -2.62
CA THR A 477 15.60 -3.45 -2.15
C THR A 477 15.80 -2.79 -0.79
N ILE A 478 16.54 -3.50 0.07
CA ILE A 478 17.31 -2.94 1.19
C ILE A 478 18.46 -2.13 0.60
#